data_AF-A0A2S0RQ90-F1
#
_entry.id   AF-A0A2S0RQ90-F1
#
_cell.length_a   1.000
_cell.length_b   1.000
_cell.length_c   1.000
_cell.angle_alpha   90.00
_cell.angle_beta   90.00
_cell.angle_gamma   90.00
#
_symmetry.space_group_name_H-M   'P 1'
#
loop_
_entity.id
_entity.type
_entity.pdbx_description
1 polymer ?
#
loop_
_entity_poly.entity_id
_entity_poly.type
_entity_poly.pdbx_seq_one_letter_code
_entity_poly.pdbx_strand_id
1 'polypeptide(L)'
;VDPESNGNSSRAWHLGPKHTTGTVVPVELVYKLQGELSGEYKLGYYYDSSDVKRIGSDDEVSGRGGHYLLIDQAVWNDQSSPGRSLHAFGQYSASSKAASPFTKWYGAGVVLYKPFEGRPKDTVALGYGRAVPNPRSRDVLEDAAFNAGQQFPDIDSAEQLIELSYGYQATPWLNLRPDVQYIIEPGAFSGKKIDNALVVGLQVKASF
;
A
#
# COMPACT_ATOMS: atom_id res chain seq x y z
N VAL A 1 10.84 13.74 13.38
CA VAL A 1 10.96 12.31 12.99
C VAL A 1 12.27 11.74 13.50
N ASP A 2 12.27 10.44 13.82
CA ASP A 2 13.41 9.71 14.38
C ASP A 2 13.51 8.35 13.63
N PRO A 3 14.00 8.35 12.38
CA PRO A 3 13.96 7.17 11.51
C PRO A 3 14.80 6.00 12.05
N GLU A 4 15.80 6.26 12.88
CA GLU A 4 16.68 5.24 13.46
C GLU A 4 16.01 4.44 14.58
N SER A 5 14.97 4.98 15.22
CA SER A 5 14.38 4.35 16.40
C SER A 5 12.86 4.26 16.39
N ASN A 6 12.20 4.74 15.33
CA ASN A 6 10.76 4.62 15.10
C ASN A 6 10.23 3.17 15.15
N GLY A 7 11.09 2.16 14.94
CA GLY A 7 10.73 0.73 15.01
C GLY A 7 11.12 0.03 16.32
N ASN A 8 11.72 0.73 17.30
CA ASN A 8 12.23 0.09 18.50
C ASN A 8 11.13 -0.07 19.56
N SER A 9 10.75 -1.32 19.85
CA SER A 9 9.69 -1.66 20.82
C SER A 9 9.96 -1.11 22.23
N SER A 10 11.24 -0.93 22.62
CA SER A 10 11.61 -0.31 23.90
C SER A 10 11.15 1.15 24.02
N ARG A 11 10.75 1.77 22.91
CA ARG A 11 10.31 3.17 22.84
C ARG A 11 8.81 3.36 22.73
N ALA A 12 8.01 2.29 22.73
CA ALA A 12 6.57 2.33 22.50
C ALA A 12 5.79 3.30 23.41
N TRP A 13 6.31 3.57 24.62
CA TRP A 13 5.65 4.43 25.62
C TRP A 13 6.36 5.78 25.86
N HIS A 14 7.32 6.16 25.01
CA HIS A 14 8.00 7.43 25.16
C HIS A 14 7.16 8.58 24.61
N LEU A 15 7.04 9.66 25.38
CA LEU A 15 6.24 10.83 25.04
C LEU A 15 6.92 11.76 24.00
N GLY A 16 8.18 11.51 23.66
CA GLY A 16 8.93 12.32 22.71
C GLY A 16 10.02 11.52 21.98
N PRO A 17 10.54 12.07 20.86
CA PRO A 17 11.65 11.47 20.13
C PRO A 17 12.94 11.49 20.96
N LYS A 18 13.85 10.56 20.68
CA LYS A 18 15.15 10.48 21.36
C LYS A 18 16.12 11.38 20.60
N HIS A 19 15.98 11.37 19.27
CA HIS A 19 16.63 12.29 18.35
C HIS A 19 15.59 12.82 17.36
N THR A 20 15.64 14.11 17.05
CA THR A 20 14.81 14.69 16.00
C THR A 20 15.71 15.00 14.82
N THR A 21 15.51 14.29 13.71
CA THR A 21 16.25 14.53 12.46
C THR A 21 15.52 15.49 11.53
N GLY A 22 14.25 15.81 11.80
CA GLY A 22 13.46 16.75 10.99
C GLY A 22 11.95 16.68 11.28
N THR A 23 11.15 17.23 10.36
CA THR A 23 9.69 17.30 10.44
C THR A 23 9.06 16.79 9.16
N VAL A 24 7.97 16.02 9.30
CA VAL A 24 7.11 15.64 8.17
C VAL A 24 5.83 16.45 8.23
N VAL A 25 5.51 17.14 7.15
CA VAL A 25 4.30 17.96 6.99
C VAL A 25 3.45 17.36 5.86
N PRO A 26 2.34 16.68 6.19
CA PRO A 26 1.35 16.25 5.20
C PRO A 26 0.30 17.35 4.97
N VAL A 27 -0.16 17.45 3.72
CA VAL A 27 -1.31 18.24 3.29
C VAL A 27 -2.21 17.33 2.47
N GLU A 28 -3.50 17.28 2.79
CA GLU A 28 -4.48 16.45 2.07
C GLU A 28 -5.71 17.28 1.71
N LEU A 29 -6.15 17.15 0.46
CA LEU A 29 -7.44 17.63 -0.03
C LEU A 29 -8.38 16.43 -0.16
N VAL A 30 -9.56 16.53 0.45
CA VAL A 30 -10.62 15.51 0.37
C VAL A 30 -11.84 16.09 -0.31
N TYR A 31 -12.27 15.48 -1.41
CA TYR A 31 -13.50 15.80 -2.11
C TYR A 31 -14.48 14.62 -2.00
N LYS A 32 -15.71 14.90 -1.58
CA LYS A 32 -16.78 13.91 -1.47
C LYS A 32 -17.91 14.27 -2.42
N LEU A 33 -18.16 13.38 -3.38
CA LEU A 33 -19.32 13.48 -4.27
C LEU A 33 -20.53 12.86 -3.56
N GLN A 34 -21.53 13.69 -3.30
CA GLN A 34 -22.83 13.25 -2.78
C GLN A 34 -23.79 13.09 -3.95
N GLY A 35 -24.45 11.93 -4.03
CA GLY A 35 -25.36 11.59 -5.11
C GLY A 35 -25.80 10.14 -5.01
N GLU A 36 -26.53 9.66 -6.03
CA GLU A 36 -26.88 8.24 -6.14
C GLU A 36 -25.62 7.37 -6.16
N LEU A 37 -24.65 7.75 -6.99
CA LEU A 37 -23.33 7.16 -7.05
C LEU A 37 -22.33 8.02 -6.26
N SER A 38 -22.25 7.79 -4.95
CA SER A 38 -21.34 8.52 -4.07
C SER A 38 -19.87 8.20 -4.38
N GLY A 39 -18.99 9.16 -4.10
CA GLY A 39 -17.55 8.97 -4.27
C GLY A 39 -16.73 9.80 -3.30
N GLU A 40 -15.50 9.35 -3.04
CA GLU A 40 -14.50 10.02 -2.22
C GLU A 40 -13.16 10.04 -2.95
N TYR A 41 -12.58 11.23 -3.05
CA TYR A 41 -11.34 11.50 -3.75
C TYR A 41 -10.40 12.21 -2.81
N LYS A 42 -9.21 11.65 -2.59
CA LYS A 42 -8.18 12.23 -1.71
C LYS A 42 -6.91 12.47 -2.49
N LEU A 43 -6.44 13.71 -2.49
CA LEU A 43 -5.15 14.08 -3.06
C LEU A 43 -4.27 14.59 -1.93
N GLY A 44 -3.15 13.94 -1.69
CA GLY A 44 -2.21 14.31 -0.64
C GLY A 44 -0.81 14.55 -1.14
N TYR A 45 -0.11 15.41 -0.42
CA TYR A 45 1.31 15.66 -0.54
C TYR A 45 1.94 15.65 0.85
N TYR A 46 3.17 15.17 0.96
CA TYR A 46 3.95 15.31 2.18
C TYR A 46 5.34 15.84 1.86
N TYR A 47 5.88 16.62 2.79
CA TYR A 47 7.26 17.06 2.80
C TYR A 47 7.96 16.58 4.07
N ASP A 48 9.14 16.00 3.92
CA ASP A 48 9.99 15.53 5.00
C ASP A 48 11.31 16.31 4.99
N SER A 49 11.54 17.09 6.04
CA SER A 49 12.75 17.90 6.18
C SER A 49 13.95 17.13 6.74
N SER A 50 13.80 15.84 7.06
CA SER A 50 14.89 15.07 7.65
C SER A 50 15.98 14.70 6.66
N ASP A 51 17.21 14.66 7.18
CA ASP A 51 18.37 14.16 6.47
C ASP A 51 18.36 12.63 6.50
N VAL A 52 18.54 12.03 5.33
CA VAL A 52 18.65 10.58 5.17
C VAL A 52 19.74 10.25 4.16
N LYS A 53 20.34 9.07 4.28
CA LYS A 53 21.28 8.58 3.28
C LYS A 53 20.61 8.43 1.92
N ARG A 54 21.28 8.92 0.90
CA ARG A 54 20.91 8.69 -0.50
C ARG A 54 21.18 7.22 -0.85
N ILE A 55 20.25 6.60 -1.57
CA ILE A 55 20.45 5.23 -2.04
C ILE A 55 21.62 5.21 -3.05
N GLY A 56 22.63 4.38 -2.79
CA GLY A 56 23.81 4.21 -3.66
C GLY A 56 24.86 5.32 -3.53
N SER A 57 24.82 6.15 -2.47
CA SER A 57 25.86 7.16 -2.19
C SER A 57 26.09 7.27 -0.67
N ASP A 58 27.25 7.79 -0.30
CA ASP A 58 27.54 8.23 1.08
C ASP A 58 26.95 9.62 1.39
N ASP A 59 26.39 10.30 0.39
CA ASP A 59 25.74 11.61 0.56
C ASP A 59 24.42 11.53 1.33
N GLU A 60 24.13 12.58 2.08
CA GLU A 60 22.80 12.81 2.65
C GLU A 60 21.90 13.63 1.70
N VAL A 61 20.60 13.37 1.77
CA VAL A 61 19.58 14.13 1.06
C VAL A 61 18.50 14.59 2.05
N SER A 62 18.18 15.87 1.97
CA SER A 62 17.15 16.53 2.76
C SER A 62 15.98 16.99 1.87
N GLY A 63 14.87 17.36 2.48
CA GLY A 63 13.73 17.97 1.78
C GLY A 63 13.06 17.02 0.78
N ARG A 64 12.66 15.84 1.27
CA ARG A 64 12.03 14.81 0.44
C ARG A 64 10.52 15.01 0.39
N GLY A 65 9.96 14.92 -0.81
CA GLY A 65 8.52 14.97 -1.01
C GLY A 65 7.94 13.64 -1.48
N GLY A 66 6.63 13.50 -1.32
CA GLY A 66 5.84 12.49 -2.01
C GLY A 66 4.39 12.93 -2.12
N HIS A 67 3.64 12.27 -2.98
CA HIS A 67 2.23 12.53 -3.19
C HIS A 67 1.45 11.23 -3.33
N TYR A 68 0.15 11.29 -3.06
CA TYR A 68 -0.74 10.16 -3.23
C TYR A 68 -2.12 10.63 -3.70
N LEU A 69 -2.80 9.72 -4.37
CA LEU A 69 -4.17 9.86 -4.84
C LEU A 69 -4.94 8.61 -4.42
N LEU A 70 -6.07 8.80 -3.75
CA LEU A 70 -7.02 7.74 -3.42
C LEU A 70 -8.37 8.09 -4.05
N ILE A 71 -9.01 7.08 -4.64
CA ILE A 71 -10.30 7.19 -5.31
C ILE A 71 -11.16 6.03 -4.82
N ASP A 72 -12.37 6.33 -4.39
CA ASP A 72 -13.46 5.38 -4.19
C ASP A 72 -14.70 5.97 -4.88
N GLN A 73 -15.33 5.20 -5.77
CA GLN A 73 -16.50 5.66 -6.50
C GLN A 73 -17.48 4.51 -6.63
N ALA A 74 -18.71 4.70 -6.15
CA ALA A 74 -19.83 3.83 -6.52
C ALA A 74 -20.02 3.90 -8.04
N VAL A 75 -19.96 2.77 -8.72
CA VAL A 75 -20.17 2.68 -10.17
C VAL A 75 -21.52 2.05 -10.52
N TRP A 76 -22.15 1.40 -9.55
CA TRP A 76 -23.48 0.81 -9.71
C TRP A 76 -24.16 0.65 -8.35
N ASN A 77 -25.48 0.86 -8.33
CA ASN A 77 -26.37 0.52 -7.22
C ASN A 77 -27.54 -0.32 -7.74
N ASP A 78 -27.97 -1.29 -6.94
CA ASP A 78 -29.16 -2.09 -7.21
C ASP A 78 -30.42 -1.30 -6.82
N GLN A 79 -31.28 -0.98 -7.79
CA GLN A 79 -32.55 -0.27 -7.56
C GLN A 79 -33.57 -1.13 -6.79
N SER A 80 -33.45 -2.45 -6.88
CA SER A 80 -34.36 -3.41 -6.25
C SER A 80 -33.89 -3.87 -4.87
N SER A 81 -32.60 -3.75 -4.59
CA SER A 81 -31.96 -4.15 -3.33
C SER A 81 -31.17 -2.98 -2.72
N PRO A 82 -31.81 -2.16 -1.87
CA PRO A 82 -31.12 -1.07 -1.17
C PRO A 82 -29.87 -1.54 -0.44
N GLY A 83 -28.78 -0.77 -0.58
CA GLY A 83 -27.47 -1.05 0.02
C GLY A 83 -26.58 -2.03 -0.75
N ARG A 84 -27.08 -2.62 -1.84
CA ARG A 84 -26.24 -3.39 -2.77
C ARG A 84 -25.64 -2.47 -3.82
N SER A 85 -24.32 -2.32 -3.76
CA SER A 85 -23.57 -1.41 -4.62
C SER A 85 -22.23 -2.00 -5.02
N LEU A 86 -21.75 -1.61 -6.20
CA LEU A 86 -20.40 -1.90 -6.67
C LEU A 86 -19.61 -0.61 -6.64
N HIS A 87 -18.49 -0.62 -5.94
CA HIS A 87 -17.53 0.47 -5.91
C HIS A 87 -16.30 0.08 -6.69
N ALA A 88 -15.76 1.00 -7.47
CA ALA A 88 -14.41 0.93 -8.00
C ALA A 88 -13.50 1.80 -7.14
N PHE A 89 -12.32 1.29 -6.81
CA PHE A 89 -11.33 2.02 -6.07
C PHE A 89 -9.99 2.05 -6.80
N GLY A 90 -9.22 3.09 -6.53
CA GLY A 90 -7.89 3.29 -7.06
C GLY A 90 -7.02 3.98 -6.03
N GLN A 91 -5.76 3.59 -5.97
CA GLN A 91 -4.77 4.21 -5.11
C GLN A 91 -3.45 4.31 -5.85
N TYR A 92 -2.81 5.46 -5.73
CA TYR A 92 -1.52 5.75 -6.32
C TYR A 92 -0.69 6.50 -5.30
N SER A 93 0.59 6.18 -5.19
CA SER A 93 1.53 6.94 -4.39
C SER A 93 2.86 7.05 -5.12
N ALA A 94 3.56 8.16 -4.91
CA ALA A 94 4.91 8.33 -5.40
C ALA A 94 5.75 9.05 -4.35
N SER A 95 6.98 8.59 -4.20
CA SER A 95 7.90 9.06 -3.17
C SER A 95 9.24 9.47 -3.79
N SER A 96 10.00 10.30 -3.07
CA SER A 96 11.31 10.76 -3.52
C SER A 96 12.24 9.60 -3.89
N LYS A 97 12.72 9.61 -5.14
CA LYS A 97 13.68 8.63 -5.69
C LYS A 97 15.07 8.70 -5.03
N ALA A 98 15.34 9.70 -4.21
CA ALA A 98 16.66 9.88 -3.61
C ALA A 98 16.90 8.90 -2.45
N ALA A 99 15.85 8.54 -1.71
CA ALA A 99 16.00 7.76 -0.46
C ALA A 99 14.85 6.79 -0.17
N SER A 100 13.81 6.70 -1.01
CA SER A 100 12.74 5.72 -0.84
C SER A 100 13.10 4.41 -1.56
N PRO A 101 12.95 3.22 -0.93
CA PRO A 101 13.22 1.94 -1.58
C PRO A 101 12.22 1.60 -2.71
N PHE A 102 11.04 2.21 -2.70
CA PHE A 102 10.07 2.18 -3.79
C PHE A 102 9.81 3.60 -4.31
N THR A 103 9.57 3.73 -5.61
CA THR A 103 9.32 5.04 -6.23
C THR A 103 7.85 5.29 -6.48
N LYS A 104 7.09 4.23 -6.79
CA LYS A 104 5.67 4.33 -7.09
C LYS A 104 4.91 3.13 -6.54
N TRP A 105 3.89 3.46 -5.77
CA TRP A 105 2.75 2.68 -5.36
C TRP A 105 1.61 2.71 -6.39
N TYR A 106 1.03 1.64 -6.91
CA TYR A 106 -0.35 1.76 -7.40
C TYR A 106 -1.18 0.49 -7.25
N GLY A 107 -2.47 0.67 -7.08
CA GLY A 107 -3.45 -0.41 -7.05
C GLY A 107 -4.82 0.06 -7.44
N ALA A 108 -5.65 -0.86 -7.90
CA ALA A 108 -7.03 -0.61 -8.27
C ALA A 108 -7.84 -1.88 -8.07
N GLY A 109 -9.15 -1.73 -7.91
CA GLY A 109 -10.02 -2.88 -7.72
C GLY A 109 -11.47 -2.50 -7.63
N VAL A 110 -12.27 -3.49 -7.25
CA VAL A 110 -13.70 -3.33 -7.04
C VAL A 110 -14.14 -3.98 -5.74
N VAL A 111 -15.18 -3.42 -5.14
CA VAL A 111 -15.85 -3.98 -3.95
C VAL A 111 -17.34 -4.02 -4.20
N LEU A 112 -17.93 -5.21 -4.12
CA LEU A 112 -19.37 -5.42 -4.09
C LEU A 112 -19.84 -5.48 -2.64
N TYR A 113 -20.71 -4.55 -2.27
CA TYR A 113 -21.41 -4.54 -0.99
C TYR A 113 -22.74 -5.29 -1.11
N LYS A 114 -23.14 -6.00 -0.05
CA LYS A 114 -24.35 -6.84 -0.02
C LYS A 114 -24.40 -7.80 -1.23
N PRO A 115 -23.44 -8.75 -1.35
CA PRO A 115 -23.44 -9.69 -2.46
C PRO A 115 -24.67 -10.62 -2.46
N PHE A 116 -25.27 -10.89 -1.29
CA PHE A 116 -26.43 -11.76 -1.12
C PHE A 116 -27.51 -11.09 -0.25
N GLU A 117 -28.79 -11.37 -0.54
CA GLU A 117 -29.93 -10.81 0.22
C GLU A 117 -29.91 -11.14 1.71
N GLY A 118 -29.61 -12.40 2.05
CA GLY A 118 -29.51 -12.84 3.44
C GLY A 118 -28.27 -12.31 4.18
N ARG A 119 -27.38 -11.58 3.50
CA ARG A 119 -26.09 -11.10 4.03
C ARG A 119 -25.87 -9.62 3.70
N PRO A 120 -26.70 -8.70 4.23
CA PRO A 120 -26.67 -7.28 3.88
C PRO A 120 -25.42 -6.51 4.29
N LYS A 121 -24.55 -7.12 5.10
CA LYS A 121 -23.32 -6.49 5.63
C LYS A 121 -22.05 -7.15 5.11
N ASP A 122 -22.16 -8.13 4.22
CA ASP A 122 -21.01 -8.80 3.63
C ASP A 122 -20.46 -8.02 2.44
N THR A 123 -19.21 -8.28 2.10
CA THR A 123 -18.53 -7.68 0.95
C THR A 123 -17.76 -8.73 0.15
N VAL A 124 -17.60 -8.51 -1.16
CA VAL A 124 -16.65 -9.23 -2.01
C VAL A 124 -15.73 -8.18 -2.64
N ALA A 125 -14.42 -8.36 -2.54
CA ALA A 125 -13.46 -7.43 -3.12
C ALA A 125 -12.45 -8.15 -4.01
N LEU A 126 -12.14 -7.55 -5.16
CA LEU A 126 -11.04 -7.97 -6.03
C LEU A 126 -10.13 -6.77 -6.26
N GLY A 127 -8.85 -6.92 -5.95
CA GLY A 127 -7.84 -5.88 -6.06
C GLY A 127 -6.61 -6.34 -6.84
N TYR A 128 -5.98 -5.39 -7.52
CA TYR A 128 -4.64 -5.50 -8.07
C TYR A 128 -3.75 -4.42 -7.46
N GLY A 129 -2.51 -4.77 -7.15
CA GLY A 129 -1.47 -3.86 -6.68
C GLY A 129 -0.15 -4.09 -7.40
N ARG A 130 0.62 -3.03 -7.60
CA ARG A 130 1.97 -3.06 -8.14
C ARG A 130 2.87 -2.12 -7.36
N ALA A 131 3.99 -2.67 -6.89
CA ALA A 131 5.02 -1.94 -6.17
C ALA A 131 6.26 -1.80 -7.05
N VAL A 132 6.60 -0.57 -7.44
CA VAL A 132 7.76 -0.29 -8.32
C VAL A 132 8.97 0.06 -7.44
N PRO A 133 10.02 -0.79 -7.38
CA PRO A 133 11.25 -0.50 -6.68
C PRO A 133 11.92 0.75 -7.24
N ASN A 134 12.81 1.31 -6.44
CA ASN A 134 13.65 2.39 -6.90
C ASN A 134 14.73 1.86 -7.85
N PRO A 135 14.88 2.44 -9.06
CA PRO A 135 15.97 2.06 -9.96
C PRO A 135 17.33 2.10 -9.27
N ARG A 136 17.59 3.08 -8.40
CA ARG A 136 18.85 3.15 -7.63
C ARG A 136 19.04 1.97 -6.67
N SER A 137 17.96 1.47 -6.07
CA SER A 137 18.04 0.28 -5.23
C SER A 137 18.36 -0.95 -6.06
N ARG A 138 17.84 -1.02 -7.29
CA ARG A 138 18.15 -2.08 -8.25
C ARG A 138 19.60 -1.99 -8.73
N ASP A 139 20.09 -0.80 -9.08
CA ASP A 139 21.49 -0.58 -9.49
C ASP A 139 22.47 -1.05 -8.39
N VAL A 140 22.20 -0.70 -7.13
CA VAL A 140 23.02 -1.16 -5.98
C VAL A 140 23.04 -2.69 -5.86
N LEU A 141 21.91 -3.36 -6.13
CA LEU A 141 21.83 -4.82 -6.08
C LEU A 141 22.55 -5.47 -7.28
N GLU A 142 22.43 -4.88 -8.47
CA GLU A 142 23.14 -5.30 -9.69
C GLU A 142 24.66 -5.16 -9.53
N ASP A 143 25.13 -4.01 -9.04
CA ASP A 143 26.56 -3.76 -8.76
C ASP A 143 27.11 -4.71 -7.70
N ALA A 144 26.34 -4.97 -6.63
CA ALA A 144 26.73 -5.93 -5.60
C ALA A 144 26.86 -7.37 -6.15
N ALA A 145 25.92 -7.78 -7.01
CA ALA A 145 25.98 -9.09 -7.66
C ALA A 145 27.20 -9.18 -8.60
N PHE A 146 27.43 -8.16 -9.43
CA PHE A 146 28.58 -8.08 -10.32
C PHE A 146 29.91 -8.17 -9.55
N ASN A 147 30.06 -7.38 -8.48
CA ASN A 147 31.26 -7.39 -7.62
C ASN A 147 31.47 -8.73 -6.89
N ALA A 148 30.39 -9.47 -6.62
CA ALA A 148 30.45 -10.82 -6.06
C ALA A 148 30.67 -11.91 -7.13
N GLY A 149 30.80 -11.55 -8.41
CA GLY A 149 30.91 -12.50 -9.53
C GLY A 149 29.63 -13.31 -9.78
N GLN A 150 28.48 -12.80 -9.36
CA GLN A 150 27.17 -13.44 -9.48
C GLN A 150 26.37 -12.79 -10.61
N GLN A 151 25.59 -13.60 -11.34
CA GLN A 151 24.65 -13.09 -12.33
C GLN A 151 23.41 -12.53 -11.62
N PHE A 152 23.03 -11.29 -11.95
CA PHE A 152 21.77 -10.72 -11.48
C PHE A 152 20.58 -11.44 -12.14
N PRO A 153 19.56 -11.86 -11.39
CA PRO A 153 18.44 -12.59 -11.96
C PRO A 153 17.59 -11.71 -12.88
N ASP A 154 17.05 -12.31 -13.94
CA ASP A 154 16.08 -11.68 -14.84
C ASP A 154 14.71 -11.60 -14.13
N ILE A 155 14.44 -10.43 -13.53
CA ILE A 155 13.22 -10.11 -12.76
C ILE A 155 12.69 -8.74 -13.22
N ASP A 156 11.37 -8.59 -13.34
CA ASP A 156 10.78 -7.27 -13.56
C ASP A 156 11.08 -6.35 -12.37
N SER A 157 11.11 -5.06 -12.67
CA SER A 157 11.21 -3.98 -11.70
C SER A 157 9.89 -3.73 -10.98
N ALA A 158 9.11 -4.77 -10.65
CA ALA A 158 7.90 -4.61 -9.85
C ALA A 158 7.39 -5.91 -9.21
N GLU A 159 7.04 -5.83 -7.93
CA GLU A 159 6.22 -6.87 -7.28
C GLU A 159 4.75 -6.56 -7.55
N GLN A 160 3.96 -7.60 -7.87
CA GLN A 160 2.53 -7.45 -8.15
C GLN A 160 1.70 -8.36 -7.26
N LEU A 161 0.49 -7.92 -6.94
CA LEU A 161 -0.45 -8.63 -6.09
C LEU A 161 -1.83 -8.61 -6.73
N ILE A 162 -2.47 -9.77 -6.80
CA ILE A 162 -3.92 -9.89 -7.05
C ILE A 162 -4.55 -10.48 -5.79
N GLU A 163 -5.55 -9.81 -5.23
CA GLU A 163 -6.24 -10.25 -4.01
C GLU A 163 -7.74 -10.38 -4.26
N LEU A 164 -8.31 -11.54 -3.91
CA LEU A 164 -9.74 -11.75 -3.78
C LEU A 164 -10.09 -11.97 -2.31
N SER A 165 -11.02 -11.18 -1.76
CA SER A 165 -11.45 -11.34 -0.37
C SER A 165 -12.96 -11.31 -0.22
N TYR A 166 -13.45 -11.99 0.84
CA TYR A 166 -14.85 -12.00 1.21
C TYR A 166 -15.01 -11.53 2.66
N GLY A 167 -15.59 -10.35 2.86
CA GLY A 167 -15.89 -9.83 4.20
C GLY A 167 -17.18 -10.46 4.73
N TYR A 168 -17.05 -11.36 5.69
CA TYR A 168 -18.16 -12.00 6.40
C TYR A 168 -18.42 -11.29 7.74
N GLN A 169 -19.52 -10.53 7.83
CA GLN A 169 -19.95 -9.93 9.09
C GLN A 169 -20.69 -10.98 9.92
N ALA A 170 -19.95 -11.71 10.77
CA ALA A 170 -20.49 -12.79 11.58
C ALA A 170 -21.50 -12.29 12.62
N THR A 171 -21.15 -11.21 13.32
CA THR A 171 -21.99 -10.54 14.33
C THR A 171 -21.75 -9.02 14.25
N PRO A 172 -22.50 -8.14 14.94
CA PRO A 172 -22.22 -6.70 14.93
C PRO A 172 -20.81 -6.32 15.42
N TRP A 173 -20.16 -7.17 16.21
CA TRP A 173 -18.84 -6.93 16.79
C TRP A 173 -17.72 -7.74 16.13
N LEU A 174 -18.02 -8.71 15.27
CA LEU A 174 -17.06 -9.61 14.64
C LEU A 174 -17.18 -9.62 13.11
N ASN A 175 -16.08 -9.30 12.44
CA ASN A 175 -15.91 -9.44 10.99
C ASN A 175 -14.75 -10.42 10.71
N LEU A 176 -15.00 -11.37 9.82
CA LEU A 176 -14.03 -12.35 9.34
C LEU A 176 -13.84 -12.11 7.85
N ARG A 177 -12.61 -11.94 7.39
CA ARG A 177 -12.31 -11.70 5.98
C ARG A 177 -11.26 -12.70 5.49
N PRO A 178 -11.67 -13.90 5.04
CA PRO A 178 -10.79 -14.75 4.26
C PRO A 178 -10.38 -14.06 2.96
N ASP A 179 -9.14 -14.30 2.55
CA ASP A 179 -8.57 -13.76 1.33
C ASP A 179 -7.65 -14.77 0.64
N VAL A 180 -7.55 -14.65 -0.69
CA VAL A 180 -6.62 -15.38 -1.53
C VAL A 180 -5.82 -14.36 -2.32
N GLN A 181 -4.51 -14.46 -2.21
CA GLN A 181 -3.54 -13.54 -2.80
C GLN A 181 -2.61 -14.29 -3.76
N TYR A 182 -2.47 -13.79 -4.97
CA TYR A 182 -1.48 -14.26 -5.93
C TYR A 182 -0.42 -13.18 -6.12
N ILE A 183 0.81 -13.51 -5.71
CA ILE A 183 1.96 -12.60 -5.73
C ILE A 183 2.86 -12.99 -6.90
N ILE A 184 3.16 -12.00 -7.74
CA ILE A 184 4.02 -12.14 -8.91
C ILE A 184 5.33 -11.43 -8.61
N GLU A 185 6.44 -12.14 -8.80
CA GLU A 185 7.81 -11.65 -8.58
C GLU A 185 8.05 -11.08 -7.16
N PRO A 186 7.79 -11.85 -6.08
CA PRO A 186 8.00 -11.39 -4.69
C PRO A 186 9.45 -11.06 -4.34
N GLY A 187 10.40 -11.38 -5.23
CA GLY A 187 11.82 -11.11 -5.03
C GLY A 187 12.30 -9.79 -5.66
N ALA A 188 11.43 -9.01 -6.31
CA ALA A 188 11.78 -7.78 -7.04
C ALA A 188 12.55 -6.76 -6.17
N PHE A 189 12.24 -6.67 -4.88
CA PHE A 189 12.91 -5.76 -3.94
C PHE A 189 14.23 -6.29 -3.37
N SER A 190 14.46 -7.61 -3.45
CA SER A 190 15.63 -8.27 -2.87
C SER A 190 16.66 -8.71 -3.91
N GLY A 191 16.37 -8.50 -5.20
CA GLY A 191 17.25 -8.97 -6.28
C GLY A 191 17.32 -10.49 -6.35
N LYS A 192 16.28 -11.19 -5.89
CA LYS A 192 16.22 -12.66 -5.87
C LYS A 192 15.13 -13.13 -6.80
N LYS A 193 15.42 -14.18 -7.58
CA LYS A 193 14.37 -14.89 -8.30
C LYS A 193 13.60 -15.77 -7.32
N ILE A 194 12.34 -15.44 -7.11
CA ILE A 194 11.42 -16.20 -6.27
C ILE A 194 10.20 -16.51 -7.13
N ASP A 195 9.77 -17.77 -7.12
CA ASP A 195 8.60 -18.20 -7.86
C ASP A 195 7.34 -17.48 -7.35
N ASN A 196 6.35 -17.34 -8.24
CA ASN A 196 5.07 -16.74 -7.88
C ASN A 196 4.42 -17.51 -6.73
N ALA A 197 3.78 -16.78 -5.82
CA ALA A 197 3.23 -17.35 -4.60
C ALA A 197 1.71 -17.24 -4.58
N LEU A 198 1.04 -18.32 -4.16
CA LEU A 198 -0.36 -18.30 -3.78
C LEU A 198 -0.44 -18.33 -2.25
N VAL A 199 -1.11 -17.33 -1.67
CA VAL A 199 -1.27 -17.15 -0.23
C VAL A 199 -2.75 -17.18 0.10
N VAL A 200 -3.11 -17.85 1.20
CA VAL A 200 -4.46 -17.86 1.74
C VAL A 200 -4.41 -17.27 3.14
N GLY A 201 -5.22 -16.24 3.38
CA GLY A 201 -5.25 -15.47 4.60
C GLY A 201 -6.63 -15.47 5.27
N LEU A 202 -6.63 -15.07 6.55
CA LEU A 202 -7.84 -14.73 7.28
C LEU A 202 -7.57 -13.51 8.15
N GLN A 203 -8.21 -12.38 7.84
CA GLN A 203 -8.25 -11.24 8.74
C GLN A 203 -9.43 -11.35 9.70
N VAL A 204 -9.18 -11.08 10.98
CA VAL A 204 -10.22 -11.01 12.01
C VAL A 204 -10.25 -9.61 12.60
N LYS A 205 -11.44 -8.98 12.59
CA LYS A 205 -11.68 -7.70 13.26
C LYS A 205 -12.77 -7.87 14.31
N ALA A 206 -12.42 -7.56 15.56
CA ALA A 206 -13.34 -7.57 16.70
C ALA A 206 -13.40 -6.19 17.37
N SER A 207 -14.55 -5.80 17.90
CA SER A 207 -14.74 -4.55 18.67
C SER A 207 -15.58 -4.83 19.91
N PHE A 208 -15.07 -4.47 21.08
CA PHE A 208 -15.66 -4.78 22.39
C PHE A 208 -16.10 -3.52 23.13
#